data_AF-A0A925BWG7-F1
#
_entry.id   AF-A0A925BWG7-F1
#
_cell.length_a   1.000
_cell.length_b   1.000
_cell.length_c   1.000
_cell.angle_alpha   90.00
_cell.angle_beta   90.00
_cell.angle_gamma   90.00
#
_symmetry.space_group_name_H-M   'P 1'
#
loop_
_entity.id
_entity.type
_entity.pdbx_description
1 polymer ?
#
loop_
_entity_poly.entity_id
_entity_poly.type
_entity_poly.pdbx_seq_one_letter_code
_entity_poly.pdbx_strand_id
1 'polypeptide(L)'
;MEVRNTDFPVVVQAYETSNKQDVFIAEQVVNTQAEIDGFTLRFAGKLIKARSLNDTEIEKQRHVNSRRGSSSAGRSYLWIFVLLLIVILIGVGFYTGWIQKTFNVSF
;
A
#
# COMPACT_ATOMS: atom_id res chain seq x y z
N MET A 1 -1.67 18.57 -15.49
CA MET A 1 -1.29 19.40 -14.33
C MET A 1 -0.02 18.77 -13.77
N GLU A 2 1.09 19.50 -13.74
CA GLU A 2 2.37 18.97 -13.26
C GLU A 2 2.77 19.81 -12.05
N VAL A 3 2.87 19.17 -10.88
CA VAL A 3 3.26 19.82 -9.63
C VAL A 3 4.74 19.52 -9.42
N ARG A 4 5.55 20.54 -9.10
CA ARG A 4 6.99 20.35 -8.89
C ARG A 4 7.20 19.52 -7.62
N ASN A 5 8.21 18.65 -7.65
CA ASN A 5 8.54 17.79 -6.52
C ASN A 5 8.89 18.55 -5.22
N THR A 6 9.26 19.83 -5.31
CA THR A 6 9.54 20.71 -4.16
C THR A 6 8.29 21.24 -3.48
N ASP A 7 7.14 21.18 -4.15
CA ASP A 7 5.91 21.83 -3.67
C ASP A 7 5.07 20.86 -2.81
N PHE A 8 5.48 19.58 -2.71
CA PHE A 8 4.87 18.59 -1.83
C PHE A 8 5.27 18.80 -0.36
N PRO A 9 4.40 18.47 0.60
CA PRO A 9 3.04 17.93 0.40
C PRO A 9 2.02 19.02 0.00
N VAL A 10 1.05 18.66 -0.85
CA VAL A 10 -0.05 19.54 -1.27
C VAL A 10 -1.41 18.92 -0.94
N VAL A 11 -2.41 19.75 -0.72
CA VAL A 11 -3.80 19.32 -0.60
C VAL A 11 -4.49 19.48 -1.95
N VAL A 12 -5.10 18.40 -2.44
CA VAL A 12 -5.96 18.41 -3.62
C VAL A 12 -7.41 18.27 -3.20
N GLN A 13 -8.26 19.12 -3.76
CA GLN A 13 -9.68 19.18 -3.49
C GLN A 13 -10.45 19.01 -4.80
N ALA A 14 -11.48 18.16 -4.80
CA ALA A 14 -12.36 17.94 -5.93
C ALA A 14 -13.71 18.62 -5.69
N TYR A 15 -14.19 19.33 -6.71
CA TYR A 15 -15.45 20.05 -6.71
C TYR A 15 -16.32 19.59 -7.89
N GLU A 16 -17.61 19.40 -7.64
CA GLU A 16 -18.61 19.21 -8.68
C GLU A 16 -19.23 20.55 -9.05
N THR A 17 -19.17 20.91 -10.33
CA THR A 17 -19.81 22.13 -10.81
C THR A 17 -21.27 21.83 -11.17
N SER A 18 -22.20 22.40 -10.43
CA SER A 18 -23.64 22.26 -10.68
C SER A 18 -24.30 23.62 -10.50
N ASN A 19 -24.98 24.10 -11.55
CA ASN A 19 -25.73 25.38 -11.54
C ASN A 19 -24.95 26.57 -10.93
N LYS A 20 -23.71 26.79 -11.38
CA LYS A 20 -22.83 27.89 -10.96
C LYS A 20 -22.36 27.82 -9.50
N GLN A 21 -22.56 26.70 -8.82
CA GLN A 21 -22.01 26.45 -7.50
C GLN A 21 -21.02 25.27 -7.58
N ASP A 22 -19.86 25.48 -6.98
CA ASP A 22 -18.84 24.45 -6.85
C ASP A 22 -19.07 23.71 -5.53
N VAL A 23 -19.60 22.50 -5.61
CA VAL A 23 -19.90 21.66 -4.45
C VAL A 23 -18.65 20.84 -4.10
N PHE A 24 -18.17 20.98 -2.87
CA PHE A 24 -17.04 20.20 -2.37
C PHE A 24 -17.40 18.71 -2.30
N ILE A 25 -16.56 17.86 -2.90
CA ILE A 25 -16.76 16.42 -2.95
C ILE A 25 -15.74 15.69 -2.08
N ALA A 26 -14.46 16.00 -2.25
CA ALA A 26 -13.38 15.27 -1.61
C ALA A 26 -12.14 16.14 -1.41
N GLU A 27 -11.38 15.83 -0.36
CA GLU A 27 -10.07 16.38 -0.08
C GLU A 27 -9.10 15.24 0.18
N GLN A 28 -7.91 15.32 -0.42
CA GLN A 28 -6.82 14.41 -0.12
C GLN A 28 -5.52 15.19 -0.06
N VAL A 29 -4.70 14.87 0.95
CA VAL A 29 -3.32 15.33 0.98
C VAL A 29 -2.46 14.33 0.24
N VAL A 30 -1.67 14.85 -0.69
CA VAL A 30 -0.84 14.06 -1.59
C VAL A 30 0.62 14.48 -1.42
N ASN A 31 1.49 13.47 -1.41
CA ASN A 31 2.92 13.62 -1.16
C ASN A 31 3.75 13.37 -2.42
N THR A 32 3.13 12.85 -3.48
CA THR A 32 3.81 12.51 -4.73
C THR A 32 2.92 12.80 -5.95
N GLN A 33 3.55 12.95 -7.12
CA GLN A 33 2.83 13.13 -8.38
C GLN A 33 1.95 11.92 -8.72
N ALA A 34 2.38 10.70 -8.41
CA ALA A 34 1.57 9.50 -8.63
C ALA A 34 0.25 9.51 -7.82
N GLU A 35 0.27 10.08 -6.61
CA GLU A 35 -0.94 10.25 -5.80
C GLU A 35 -1.87 11.33 -6.39
N ILE A 36 -1.32 12.40 -6.98
CA ILE A 36 -2.10 13.40 -7.73
C ILE A 36 -2.76 12.76 -8.94
N ASP A 37 -2.02 11.97 -9.72
CA ASP A 37 -2.54 11.33 -10.92
C ASP A 37 -3.65 10.35 -10.55
N GLY A 38 -3.46 9.57 -9.48
CA GLY A 38 -4.49 8.70 -8.93
C GLY A 38 -5.75 9.46 -8.49
N PHE A 39 -5.60 10.57 -7.76
CA PHE A 39 -6.72 11.43 -7.36
C PHE A 39 -7.46 12.02 -8.58
N THR A 40 -6.70 12.49 -9.56
CA THR A 40 -7.21 13.09 -10.80
C THR A 40 -8.00 12.10 -11.64
N LEU A 41 -7.51 10.86 -11.75
CA LEU A 41 -8.22 9.77 -12.41
C LEU A 41 -9.53 9.43 -11.68
N ARG A 42 -9.52 9.42 -10.34
CA ARG A 42 -10.68 9.06 -9.52
C ARG A 42 -11.80 10.10 -9.61
N PHE A 43 -11.44 11.37 -9.73
CA PHE A 43 -12.36 12.50 -9.84
C PHE A 43 -12.32 13.12 -11.25
N ALA A 44 -12.11 12.31 -12.28
CA ALA A 44 -12.08 12.77 -13.66
C ALA A 44 -13.39 13.50 -14.03
N GLY A 45 -13.27 14.66 -14.67
CA GLY A 45 -14.41 15.53 -15.00
C GLY A 45 -14.92 16.39 -13.85
N LYS A 46 -14.30 16.33 -12.66
CA LYS A 46 -14.52 17.29 -11.57
C LYS A 46 -13.47 18.41 -11.62
N LEU A 47 -13.80 19.55 -11.01
CA LEU A 47 -12.87 20.65 -10.87
C LEU A 47 -11.91 20.35 -9.73
N ILE A 48 -10.61 20.24 -10.05
CA ILE A 48 -9.58 19.90 -9.07
C ILE A 48 -8.79 21.17 -8.73
N LYS A 49 -8.69 21.48 -7.45
CA LYS A 49 -7.93 22.61 -6.92
C LYS A 49 -6.82 22.11 -6.00
N ALA A 50 -5.60 22.56 -6.23
CA ALA A 50 -4.47 22.30 -5.34
C ALA A 50 -4.21 23.52 -4.44
N ARG A 51 -3.92 23.29 -3.17
CA ARG A 51 -3.42 24.30 -2.22
C ARG A 51 -2.25 23.74 -1.43
N SER A 52 -1.35 24.61 -0.97
CA SER A 52 -0.32 24.23 -0.01
C SER A 52 -0.96 23.91 1.35
N LEU A 53 -0.34 23.01 2.10
CA LEU A 53 -0.68 22.77 3.50
C LEU A 53 -0.33 23.99 4.35
N ASN A 54 -1.14 24.24 5.36
CA ASN A 54 -0.79 25.18 6.41
C ASN A 54 0.04 24.47 7.50
N ASP A 55 0.94 25.19 8.17
CA ASP A 55 1.89 24.60 9.14
C ASP A 55 1.20 23.82 10.28
N THR A 56 -0.01 24.23 10.65
CA THR A 56 -0.84 23.57 11.68
C THR A 56 -1.45 22.23 11.22
N GLU A 57 -1.65 22.04 9.91
CA GLU A 57 -2.15 20.80 9.31
C GLU A 57 -1.03 19.75 9.15
N ILE A 58 0.23 20.21 9.02
CA ILE A 58 1.42 19.36 8.88
C ILE A 58 1.67 18.54 10.16
N GLU A 59 1.54 19.15 11.33
CA GLU A 59 1.75 18.49 12.63
C GLU A 59 0.77 17.30 12.81
N LYS A 60 -0.50 17.50 12.44
CA LYS A 60 -1.56 16.50 12.54
C LYS A 60 -1.31 15.28 11.64
N GLN A 61 -0.68 15.47 10.48
CA GLN A 61 -0.37 14.38 9.55
C GLN A 61 0.80 13.51 10.00
N ARG A 62 1.85 14.08 10.60
CA ARG A 62 2.99 13.29 11.11
C ARG A 62 2.54 12.22 12.10
N HIS A 63 1.55 12.53 12.93
CA HIS A 63 0.99 11.57 13.88
C HIS A 63 0.19 10.44 13.21
N VAL A 64 -0.51 10.69 12.10
CA VAL A 64 -1.31 9.67 11.39
C VAL A 64 -0.44 8.74 10.55
N ASN A 65 0.61 9.27 9.90
CA ASN A 65 1.50 8.46 9.06
C ASN A 65 2.37 7.47 9.84
N SER A 66 2.51 7.62 11.16
CA SER A 66 3.24 6.66 12.01
C SER A 66 2.59 5.27 12.10
N ARG A 67 1.35 5.08 11.60
CA ARG A 67 0.58 3.83 11.74
C ARG A 67 0.43 3.00 10.45
N ARG A 68 0.96 3.45 9.30
CA ARG A 68 1.00 2.62 8.09
C ARG A 68 2.23 1.71 8.11
N GLY A 69 2.24 0.78 9.06
CA GLY A 69 3.07 -0.41 8.97
C GLY A 69 2.68 -1.15 7.69
N SER A 70 3.66 -1.33 6.81
CA SER A 70 3.52 -2.04 5.54
C SER A 70 2.79 -3.37 5.75
N SER A 71 1.56 -3.47 5.27
CA SER A 71 0.86 -4.74 5.16
C SER A 71 1.58 -5.55 4.08
N SER A 72 2.58 -6.35 4.49
CA SER A 72 3.25 -7.34 3.63
C SER A 72 2.34 -8.53 3.32
N ALA A 73 1.10 -8.24 2.89
CA ALA A 73 0.07 -9.23 2.57
C ALA A 73 0.45 -10.14 1.39
N GLY A 74 1.52 -9.84 0.66
CA GLY A 74 2.11 -10.72 -0.37
C GLY A 74 3.12 -11.75 0.15
N ARG A 75 3.56 -11.66 1.42
CA ARG A 75 4.56 -12.58 1.98
C ARG A 75 3.93 -13.86 2.54
N SER A 76 2.64 -13.88 2.85
CA SER A 76 1.97 -15.04 3.47
C SER A 76 1.87 -16.24 2.54
N TYR A 77 1.56 -16.04 1.26
CA TYR A 77 1.43 -17.13 0.29
C TYR A 77 2.76 -17.85 0.02
N LEU A 78 3.87 -17.10 0.03
CA LEU A 78 5.22 -17.68 -0.08
C LEU A 78 5.56 -18.57 1.12
N TRP A 79 5.24 -18.15 2.34
CA TRP A 79 5.47 -18.97 3.54
C TRP A 79 4.62 -20.24 3.55
N ILE A 80 3.37 -20.17 3.08
CA ILE A 80 2.48 -21.34 2.98
C ILE A 80 3.04 -22.36 1.99
N PHE A 81 3.54 -21.91 0.83
CA PHE A 81 4.16 -22.80 -0.16
C PHE A 81 5.42 -23.48 0.38
N VAL A 82 6.29 -22.72 1.07
CA VAL A 82 7.51 -23.27 1.71
C VAL A 82 7.16 -24.31 2.77
N LEU A 83 6.15 -24.04 3.62
CA LEU A 83 5.71 -24.96 4.66
C LEU A 83 5.15 -26.27 4.06
N LEU A 84 4.33 -26.16 3.00
CA LEU A 84 3.80 -27.32 2.28
C LEU A 84 4.93 -28.19 1.70
N LEU A 85 5.94 -27.57 1.08
CA LEU A 85 7.07 -28.26 0.49
C LEU A 85 7.90 -29.03 1.53
N ILE A 86 8.09 -28.46 2.73
CA ILE A 86 8.79 -29.13 3.84
C ILE A 86 8.01 -30.37 4.31
N VAL A 87 6.69 -30.29 4.45
CA VAL A 87 5.85 -31.43 4.88
C VAL A 87 5.94 -32.58 3.87
N ILE A 88 5.89 -32.28 2.57
CA ILE A 88 6.05 -33.29 1.51
C ILE A 88 7.44 -33.93 1.58
N LEU A 89 8.49 -33.11 1.77
CA LEU A 89 9.87 -33.61 1.86
C LEU A 89 10.07 -34.58 3.04
N ILE A 90 9.52 -34.25 4.21
CA ILE A 90 9.57 -35.11 5.40
C ILE A 90 8.83 -36.41 5.14
N GLY A 91 7.62 -36.35 4.57
CA GLY A 91 6.83 -37.55 4.26
C GLY A 91 7.53 -38.48 3.27
N VAL A 92 8.08 -37.92 2.19
CA VAL A 92 8.86 -38.70 1.21
C VAL A 92 10.14 -39.23 1.84
N GLY A 93 10.87 -38.44 2.62
CA GLY A 93 12.11 -38.86 3.29
C GLY A 93 11.90 -39.98 4.32
N PHE A 94 10.75 -39.98 5.00
CA PHE A 94 10.32 -41.08 5.88
C PHE A 94 9.93 -42.33 5.06
N TYR A 95 9.09 -42.16 4.03
CA TYR A 95 8.57 -43.28 3.24
C TYR A 95 9.65 -43.97 2.39
N THR A 96 10.58 -43.21 1.80
CA THR A 96 11.69 -43.74 0.98
C THR A 96 12.84 -44.31 1.82
N GLY A 97 12.73 -44.33 3.15
CA GLY A 97 13.78 -44.83 4.04
C GLY A 97 15.06 -43.99 4.00
N TRP A 98 15.00 -42.76 3.47
CA TRP A 98 16.14 -41.85 3.39
C TRP A 98 16.65 -41.45 4.77
N ILE A 99 15.72 -41.26 5.72
CA ILE A 99 16.05 -40.99 7.13
C ILE A 99 16.70 -42.21 7.79
N GLN A 100 16.29 -43.44 7.42
CA GLN A 100 16.88 -44.69 7.93
C GLN A 100 18.31 -44.90 7.42
N LYS A 101 18.58 -44.61 6.14
CA LYS A 101 19.93 -44.71 5.55
C LYS A 101 20.89 -43.65 6.07
N THR A 102 20.41 -42.43 6.33
CA THR A 102 21.29 -41.32 6.76
C THR A 102 21.56 -41.34 8.26
N PHE A 103 20.61 -41.78 9.08
CA PHE A 103 20.76 -41.75 10.54
C PHE A 103 21.19 -43.09 11.17
N ASN A 104 21.28 -44.19 10.41
CA ASN A 104 21.71 -45.51 10.90
C ASN A 104 21.10 -45.88 12.28
N VAL A 105 19.83 -45.50 12.51
CA VAL A 105 19.12 -45.88 13.73
C VAL A 105 18.40 -47.19 13.44
N SER A 106 19.00 -48.29 13.89
CA SER A 106 18.32 -49.58 14.00
C SER A 106 17.25 -49.47 15.08
N PHE A 107 16.00 -49.78 14.73
CA PHE A 107 15.01 -50.25 15.70
C PHE A 107 15.04 -51.77 15.73
#